data_AF-A0A317WT96-F1
#
_entry.id   AF-A0A317WT96-F1
#
_cell.length_a   1.000
_cell.length_b   1.000
_cell.length_c   1.000
_cell.angle_alpha   90.00
_cell.angle_beta   90.00
_cell.angle_gamma   90.00
#
_symmetry.space_group_name_H-M   'P 1'
#
loop_
_entity.id
_entity.type
_entity.pdbx_description
1 polymer ?
#
loop_
_entity_poly.entity_id
_entity_poly.type
_entity_poly.pdbx_seq_one_letter_code
_entity_poly.pdbx_strand_id
1 'polypeptide(L)'
;MSGQIDALYIYDEQNNPFVEQVYRSRPPSAPAILPLYLAHAAPRPSLLYIPGATPPVTVFSVVQSNLLFLALSEEDTEPLLVLEFLHRVVDVLEEFVGAPLLSSKLQANYDVVAQLLHEMCDAGIVCNTETNALQEVVEMPGWMGKLLGGVGLAGSSTPILGQSNALKQSMSAAAAQGPAIPWRRPGVRHTSNELYVDIIESLSVTIAPSGRLLSAMVSGTIAFTAKISGVPDLLLSLTAPGGPKMLGQKFALPVFHPCVRLARWRERPGELSFVPPDGRFILSGYEVDLLPMDPSLDDPPSHMEKLFLPAIVNIRKSLGPTGSEFEVRLILNTNFPGYSSASRSGVGRSGSGSTTPSFLPGGGGNSSMPVLDEVVVTIPIPKSVRNITDMQASRGEALFSPGNTALEWRVPTKDAGTVSGTATLRCTVVGHYADDDLEDEEDDPDANLLQGYYDDAPASYQNPDADTTKRKTKKKKKKKVVKKSRAAAAAAAAAAAAATTTEPSASTSADLLPPASDDPEHIPCPDPTQPQSPTPPVSFSVRGWLPSGIKVESLNIDPRRSRGLGEGVKPYKGVKYICVSRKGVERRC
;
A
#
# COMPACT_ATOMS: atom_id res chain seq x y z
N MET A 1 5.77 -1.32 29.27
CA MET A 1 6.97 -1.74 28.51
C MET A 1 7.40 -0.51 27.75
N SER A 2 8.55 0.06 28.07
CA SER A 2 9.10 1.22 27.37
C SER A 2 10.31 0.74 26.58
N GLY A 3 10.13 0.56 25.28
CA GLY A 3 11.26 0.39 24.38
C GLY A 3 12.13 1.65 24.39
N GLN A 4 13.43 1.48 24.20
CA GLN A 4 14.43 2.54 24.35
C GLN A 4 15.23 2.69 23.05
N ILE A 5 15.38 3.93 22.59
CA ILE A 5 16.10 4.29 21.37
C ILE A 5 17.40 5.00 21.78
N ASP A 6 18.56 4.45 21.46
CA ASP A 6 19.84 5.06 21.83
C ASP A 6 20.20 6.22 20.92
N ALA A 7 19.94 6.10 19.61
CA ALA A 7 20.15 7.16 18.64
C ALA A 7 19.27 7.06 17.39
N LEU A 8 19.16 8.17 16.66
CA LEU A 8 18.55 8.31 15.35
C LEU A 8 19.52 9.02 14.40
N TYR A 9 19.77 8.40 13.25
CA TYR A 9 20.63 8.91 12.18
C TYR A 9 19.86 9.10 10.88
N ILE A 10 20.14 10.18 10.16
CA ILE A 10 19.59 10.45 8.82
C ILE A 10 20.74 10.62 7.84
N TYR A 11 20.69 9.86 6.75
CA TYR A 11 21.67 9.88 5.66
C TYR A 11 21.03 10.39 4.37
N ASP A 12 21.83 11.08 3.56
CA ASP A 12 21.41 11.56 2.24
C ASP A 12 21.35 10.43 1.20
N GLU A 13 20.99 10.78 -0.03
CA GLU A 13 20.84 9.86 -1.15
C GLU A 13 22.19 9.32 -1.69
N GLN A 14 23.34 9.81 -1.18
CA GLN A 14 24.67 9.22 -1.37
C GLN A 14 25.14 8.43 -0.13
N ASN A 15 24.31 8.32 0.92
CA ASN A 15 24.58 7.75 2.23
C ASN A 15 25.58 8.53 3.10
N ASN A 16 25.74 9.84 2.92
CA ASN A 16 26.47 10.67 3.90
C ASN A 16 25.54 10.97 5.09
N PRO A 17 25.97 10.76 6.35
CA PRO A 17 25.18 11.18 7.50
C PRO A 17 25.19 12.71 7.63
N PHE A 18 24.02 13.31 7.81
CA PHE A 18 23.87 14.76 8.03
C PHE A 18 22.98 15.13 9.22
N VAL A 19 22.29 14.17 9.84
CA VAL A 19 21.71 14.29 11.19
C VAL A 19 22.17 13.12 12.02
N GLU A 20 22.74 13.42 13.19
CA GLU A 20 23.17 12.44 14.20
C GLU A 20 22.63 12.87 15.57
N GLN A 21 21.52 12.25 15.98
CA GLN A 21 20.86 12.54 17.26
C GLN A 21 21.03 11.36 18.21
N VAL A 22 21.86 11.52 19.23
CA VAL A 22 22.06 10.51 20.29
C VAL A 22 21.23 10.91 21.50
N TYR A 23 20.33 10.02 21.94
CA TYR A 23 19.44 10.27 23.08
C TYR A 23 20.02 9.75 24.40
N ARG A 24 20.85 8.71 24.36
CA ARG A 24 21.43 8.04 25.54
C ARG A 24 22.62 7.14 25.16
N SER A 25 23.19 6.47 26.17
CA SER A 25 24.23 5.44 26.01
C SER A 25 25.46 5.93 25.23
N ARG A 26 26.15 5.04 24.51
CA ARG A 26 27.21 5.38 23.55
C ARG A 26 27.12 4.46 22.32
N PRO A 27 26.03 4.58 21.54
CA PRO A 27 25.84 3.73 20.37
C PRO A 27 26.92 3.97 19.30
N PRO A 28 27.13 3.01 18.38
CA PRO A 28 28.04 3.17 17.25
C PRO A 28 27.62 4.36 16.37
N SER A 29 28.53 5.29 16.10
CA SER A 29 28.24 6.52 15.34
C SER A 29 27.70 6.28 13.93
N ALA A 30 27.06 7.30 13.36
CA ALA A 30 26.44 7.19 12.04
C ALA A 30 27.39 6.69 10.92
N PRO A 31 28.66 7.13 10.82
CA PRO A 31 29.62 6.57 9.84
C PRO A 31 30.06 5.13 10.15
N ALA A 32 30.00 4.69 11.42
CA ALA A 32 30.47 3.37 11.85
C ALA A 32 29.40 2.27 11.65
N ILE A 33 28.12 2.59 11.88
CA ILE A 33 27.02 1.62 11.73
C ILE A 33 26.63 1.39 10.27
N LEU A 34 26.75 2.41 9.41
CA LEU A 34 26.29 2.36 8.03
C LEU A 34 26.95 1.23 7.20
N PRO A 35 28.28 1.02 7.20
CA PRO A 35 28.88 -0.09 6.46
C PRO A 35 28.40 -1.47 6.93
N LEU A 36 28.11 -1.63 8.24
CA LEU A 36 27.61 -2.87 8.82
C LEU A 36 26.15 -3.14 8.40
N TYR A 37 25.32 -2.09 8.34
CA TYR A 37 23.96 -2.16 7.80
C TYR A 37 23.97 -2.48 6.29
N LEU A 38 24.82 -1.80 5.52
CA LEU A 38 24.91 -1.99 4.06
C LEU A 38 25.51 -3.35 3.66
N ALA A 39 26.29 -4.00 4.53
CA ALA A 39 26.81 -5.35 4.30
C ALA A 39 25.71 -6.43 4.19
N HIS A 40 24.50 -6.17 4.71
CA HIS A 40 23.34 -7.00 4.41
C HIS A 40 22.87 -6.75 2.97
N ALA A 41 22.61 -7.80 2.19
CA ALA A 41 22.17 -7.67 0.80
C ALA A 41 20.74 -7.08 0.70
N ALA A 42 20.41 -6.46 -0.43
CA ALA A 42 19.04 -6.08 -0.73
C ALA A 42 18.22 -7.30 -1.20
N PRO A 43 16.93 -7.43 -0.85
CA PRO A 43 16.14 -6.53 0.01
C PRO A 43 16.51 -6.66 1.49
N ARG A 44 16.75 -5.52 2.16
CA ARG A 44 17.04 -5.48 3.60
C ARG A 44 15.73 -5.45 4.38
N PRO A 45 15.59 -6.22 5.48
CA PRO A 45 14.47 -6.06 6.40
C PRO A 45 14.59 -4.73 7.17
N SER A 46 13.45 -4.20 7.63
CA SER A 46 13.39 -2.96 8.44
C SER A 46 13.97 -3.12 9.86
N LEU A 47 14.41 -4.31 10.24
CA LEU A 47 15.08 -4.62 11.51
C LEU A 47 16.26 -5.55 11.25
N LEU A 48 17.45 -5.16 11.70
CA LEU A 48 18.67 -5.97 11.65
C LEU A 48 19.39 -5.92 13.00
N TYR A 49 19.65 -7.09 13.59
CA TYR A 49 20.58 -7.19 14.72
C TYR A 49 22.03 -7.27 14.20
N ILE A 50 22.90 -6.37 14.66
CA ILE A 50 24.28 -6.22 14.22
C ILE A 50 25.23 -6.55 15.38
N PRO A 51 25.60 -7.84 15.58
CA PRO A 51 26.49 -8.26 16.66
C PRO A 51 27.95 -7.83 16.47
N GLY A 52 28.35 -7.45 15.25
CA GLY A 52 29.69 -6.95 14.93
C GLY A 52 29.89 -5.46 15.19
N ALA A 53 28.86 -4.75 15.63
CA ALA A 53 28.98 -3.36 16.06
C ALA A 53 29.62 -3.27 17.46
N THR A 54 30.17 -2.11 17.81
CA THR A 54 30.74 -1.85 19.14
C THR A 54 30.08 -0.60 19.75
N PRO A 55 29.12 -0.74 20.68
CA PRO A 55 28.49 -1.98 21.16
C PRO A 55 27.61 -2.67 20.10
N PRO A 56 27.26 -3.97 20.29
CA PRO A 56 26.21 -4.64 19.52
C PRO A 56 24.87 -3.90 19.61
N VAL A 57 24.18 -3.74 18.47
CA VAL A 57 22.90 -3.01 18.41
C VAL A 57 21.91 -3.67 17.47
N THR A 58 20.63 -3.49 17.77
CA THR A 58 19.54 -3.63 16.80
C THR A 58 19.37 -2.32 16.05
N VAL A 59 19.33 -2.40 14.72
CA VAL A 59 19.12 -1.28 13.81
C VAL A 59 17.75 -1.40 13.16
N PHE A 60 16.93 -0.38 13.33
CA PHE A 60 15.63 -0.22 12.69
C PHE A 60 15.78 0.76 11.51
N SER A 61 15.21 0.44 10.35
CA SER A 61 15.40 1.24 9.14
C SER A 61 14.10 1.56 8.37
N VAL A 62 14.02 2.81 7.93
CA VAL A 62 13.00 3.34 7.02
C VAL A 62 13.70 4.15 5.93
N VAL A 63 13.20 4.07 4.69
CA VAL A 63 13.67 4.91 3.57
C VAL A 63 12.51 5.77 3.10
N GLN A 64 12.69 7.10 3.10
CA GLN A 64 11.69 8.07 2.65
C GLN A 64 12.37 9.12 1.75
N SER A 65 11.81 9.38 0.57
CA SER A 65 12.34 10.39 -0.37
C SER A 65 13.86 10.25 -0.66
N ASN A 66 14.33 9.00 -0.81
CA ASN A 66 15.74 8.60 -0.96
C ASN A 66 16.67 8.88 0.24
N LEU A 67 16.14 9.39 1.35
CA LEU A 67 16.86 9.51 2.63
C LEU A 67 16.72 8.21 3.43
N LEU A 68 17.81 7.75 4.03
CA LEU A 68 17.83 6.59 4.91
C LEU A 68 17.75 7.07 6.36
N PHE A 69 16.79 6.54 7.12
CA PHE A 69 16.65 6.75 8.55
C PHE A 69 17.04 5.47 9.28
N LEU A 70 17.99 5.55 10.21
CA LEU A 70 18.38 4.44 11.09
C LEU A 70 18.15 4.82 12.55
N ALA A 71 17.32 4.06 13.27
CA ALA A 71 17.25 4.13 14.73
C ALA A 71 17.98 2.93 15.35
N LEU A 72 18.71 3.16 16.44
CA LEU A 72 19.55 2.16 17.10
C LEU A 72 19.00 1.83 18.51
N SER A 73 19.11 0.56 18.91
CA SER A 73 18.82 0.11 20.27
C SER A 73 19.82 -0.97 20.72
N GLU A 74 20.51 -0.74 21.83
CA GLU A 74 21.35 -1.73 22.54
C GLU A 74 20.49 -2.72 23.35
N GLU A 75 19.27 -2.33 23.74
CA GLU A 75 18.31 -3.14 24.50
C GLU A 75 17.32 -3.89 23.58
N ASP A 76 16.71 -4.97 24.07
CA ASP A 76 15.60 -5.64 23.39
C ASP A 76 14.33 -4.77 23.49
N THR A 77 14.01 -4.11 22.39
CA THR A 77 12.98 -3.08 22.29
C THR A 77 11.87 -3.52 21.34
N GLU A 78 10.61 -3.29 21.74
CA GLU A 78 9.42 -3.61 20.93
C GLU A 78 9.52 -3.02 19.50
N PRO A 79 9.66 -3.85 18.44
CA PRO A 79 10.01 -3.34 17.11
C PRO A 79 9.01 -2.35 16.52
N LEU A 80 7.72 -2.56 16.76
CA LEU A 80 6.67 -1.71 16.23
C LEU A 80 6.71 -0.31 16.84
N LEU A 81 7.19 -0.14 18.08
CA LEU A 81 7.36 1.18 18.70
C LEU A 81 8.38 2.03 17.95
N VAL A 82 9.54 1.44 17.59
CA VAL A 82 10.63 2.18 16.93
C VAL A 82 10.33 2.43 15.46
N LEU A 83 9.70 1.47 14.77
CA LEU A 83 9.28 1.65 13.38
C LEU A 83 8.17 2.70 13.26
N GLU A 84 7.18 2.68 14.16
CA GLU A 84 6.14 3.73 14.24
C GLU A 84 6.76 5.10 14.57
N PHE A 85 7.72 5.16 15.51
CA PHE A 85 8.46 6.39 15.81
C PHE A 85 9.20 6.93 14.58
N LEU A 86 9.91 6.09 13.81
CA LEU A 86 10.57 6.49 12.57
C LEU A 86 9.58 7.07 11.55
N HIS A 87 8.41 6.45 11.39
CA HIS A 87 7.35 6.98 10.51
C HIS A 87 6.76 8.30 11.03
N ARG A 88 6.58 8.47 12.35
CA ARG A 88 6.14 9.75 12.91
C ARG A 88 7.19 10.84 12.80
N VAL A 89 8.48 10.53 12.94
CA VAL A 89 9.58 11.48 12.66
C VAL A 89 9.51 11.96 11.21
N VAL A 90 9.32 11.05 10.25
CA VAL A 90 9.13 11.41 8.84
C VAL A 90 7.95 12.37 8.65
N ASP A 91 6.75 12.03 9.16
CA ASP A 91 5.56 12.88 9.02
C ASP A 91 5.73 14.27 9.64
N VAL A 92 6.32 14.33 10.85
CA VAL A 92 6.57 15.58 11.56
C VAL A 92 7.58 16.45 10.80
N LEU A 93 8.66 15.86 10.29
CA LEU A 93 9.61 16.59 9.44
C LEU A 93 8.95 17.07 8.14
N GLU A 94 8.07 16.28 7.53
CA GLU A 94 7.35 16.67 6.31
C GLU A 94 6.37 17.82 6.52
N GLU A 95 5.76 17.94 7.70
CA GLU A 95 4.82 19.01 8.05
C GLU A 95 5.54 20.31 8.50
N PHE A 96 6.66 20.21 9.23
CA PHE A 96 7.44 21.38 9.69
C PHE A 96 8.42 21.92 8.64
N VAL A 97 9.14 21.04 7.95
CA VAL A 97 10.19 21.40 6.97
C VAL A 97 9.65 21.35 5.52
N GLY A 98 8.53 20.65 5.30
CA GLY A 98 7.78 20.64 4.04
C GLY A 98 8.12 19.45 3.14
N ALA A 99 7.13 18.63 2.81
CA ALA A 99 7.25 17.50 1.88
C ALA A 99 7.66 17.91 0.44
N PRO A 100 8.27 16.99 -0.36
CA PRO A 100 8.97 15.80 0.10
C PRO A 100 10.22 16.19 0.91
N LEU A 101 10.70 15.31 1.79
CA LEU A 101 11.97 15.53 2.49
C LEU A 101 13.13 15.53 1.48
N LEU A 102 14.05 16.49 1.66
CA LEU A 102 15.29 16.60 0.90
C LEU A 102 16.40 16.93 1.88
N SER A 103 17.60 16.37 1.66
CA SER A 103 18.78 16.65 2.49
C SER A 103 19.04 18.15 2.65
N SER A 104 18.96 18.91 1.55
CA SER A 104 19.11 20.38 1.55
C SER A 104 18.05 21.13 2.37
N LYS A 105 16.80 20.66 2.41
CA LYS A 105 15.75 21.28 3.23
C LYS A 105 15.99 21.04 4.72
N LEU A 106 16.38 19.82 5.10
CA LEU A 106 16.65 19.46 6.50
C LEU A 106 17.89 20.19 7.02
N GLN A 107 18.97 20.25 6.23
CA GLN A 107 20.17 21.01 6.57
C GLN A 107 19.89 22.52 6.72
N ALA A 108 19.03 23.10 5.86
CA ALA A 108 18.66 24.51 5.92
C ALA A 108 17.78 24.89 7.14
N ASN A 109 17.18 23.91 7.83
CA ASN A 109 16.31 24.09 9.00
C ASN A 109 16.78 23.20 10.17
N TYR A 110 18.10 22.97 10.28
CA TYR A 110 18.67 22.00 11.23
C TYR A 110 18.35 22.31 12.70
N ASP A 111 18.19 23.60 13.03
CA ASP A 111 17.73 24.08 14.32
C ASP A 111 16.31 23.59 14.68
N VAL A 112 15.38 23.65 13.72
CA VAL A 112 14.02 23.13 13.86
C VAL A 112 14.04 21.59 13.93
N VAL A 113 14.86 20.93 13.11
CA VAL A 113 15.03 19.46 13.13
C VAL A 113 15.52 18.99 14.51
N ALA A 114 16.56 19.63 15.06
CA ALA A 114 17.10 19.27 16.37
C ALA A 114 16.10 19.48 17.52
N GLN A 115 15.32 20.57 17.50
CA GLN A 115 14.24 20.80 18.46
C GLN A 115 13.17 19.71 18.37
N LEU A 116 12.70 19.39 17.17
CA LEU A 116 11.68 18.35 16.97
C LEU A 116 12.14 16.99 17.47
N LEU A 117 13.36 16.56 17.14
CA LEU A 117 13.86 15.25 17.58
C LEU A 117 13.98 15.16 19.11
N HIS A 118 14.32 16.26 19.79
CA HIS A 118 14.39 16.29 21.26
C HIS A 118 13.01 16.26 21.93
N GLU A 119 12.02 16.98 21.41
CA GLU A 119 10.64 16.97 21.94
C GLU A 119 9.91 15.63 21.64
N MET A 120 10.27 14.96 20.54
CA MET A 120 9.70 13.66 20.17
C MET A 120 10.29 12.49 20.97
N CYS A 121 11.52 12.60 21.49
CA CYS A 121 12.20 11.54 22.23
C CYS A 121 13.20 12.10 23.25
N ASP A 122 12.97 11.81 24.54
CA ASP A 122 13.87 12.19 25.64
C ASP A 122 14.43 10.95 26.34
N ALA A 123 15.74 10.94 26.61
CA ALA A 123 16.51 9.82 27.16
C ALA A 123 16.23 8.44 26.50
N GLY A 124 15.83 8.45 25.22
CA GLY A 124 15.47 7.28 24.42
C GLY A 124 14.02 6.81 24.54
N ILE A 125 13.18 7.52 25.30
CA ILE A 125 11.75 7.25 25.46
C ILE A 125 10.98 8.14 24.49
N VAL A 126 10.12 7.54 23.66
CA VAL A 126 9.22 8.29 22.77
C VAL A 126 8.24 9.12 23.61
N CYS A 127 8.23 10.44 23.39
CA CYS A 127 7.45 11.40 24.15
C CYS A 127 6.25 11.92 23.34
N ASN A 128 6.37 13.07 22.69
CA ASN A 128 5.28 13.73 21.99
C ASN A 128 5.48 13.66 20.47
N THR A 129 4.71 12.83 19.77
CA THR A 129 4.76 12.69 18.31
C THR A 129 3.60 13.40 17.59
N GLU A 130 2.76 14.14 18.33
CA GLU A 130 1.57 14.81 17.79
C GLU A 130 1.93 16.20 17.27
N THR A 131 1.93 16.39 15.95
CA THR A 131 2.29 17.66 15.28
C THR A 131 1.60 18.89 15.89
N ASN A 132 0.30 18.79 16.21
CA ASN A 132 -0.45 19.91 16.78
C ASN A 132 0.06 20.34 18.16
N ALA A 133 0.60 19.43 18.97
CA ALA A 133 1.24 19.76 20.24
C ALA A 133 2.68 20.22 20.04
N LEU A 134 3.44 19.61 19.11
CA LEU A 134 4.79 20.05 18.75
C LEU A 134 4.81 21.51 18.25
N GLN A 135 3.78 21.96 17.54
CA GLN A 135 3.63 23.36 17.09
C GLN A 135 3.38 24.36 18.24
N GLU A 136 3.19 23.92 19.49
CA GLU A 136 3.12 24.81 20.67
C GLU A 136 4.47 24.98 21.38
N VAL A 137 5.42 24.05 21.18
CA VAL A 137 6.72 24.01 21.86
C VAL A 137 7.90 24.33 20.95
N VAL A 138 7.84 23.98 19.65
CA VAL A 138 8.91 24.24 18.68
C VAL A 138 8.75 25.60 18.02
N GLU A 139 9.78 26.44 18.11
CA GLU A 139 9.79 27.75 17.45
C GLU A 139 10.14 27.61 15.97
N MET A 140 9.26 28.10 15.08
CA MET A 140 9.49 28.07 13.62
C MET A 140 9.78 29.46 13.05
N PRO A 141 11.03 29.72 12.59
CA PRO A 141 11.39 30.96 11.92
C PRO A 141 10.48 31.26 10.72
N GLY A 142 9.85 32.43 10.69
CA GLY A 142 9.04 32.89 9.56
C GLY A 142 7.64 32.27 9.41
N TRP A 143 7.25 31.26 10.21
CA TRP A 143 5.90 30.66 10.15
C TRP A 143 4.79 31.67 10.45
N MET A 144 5.01 32.55 11.46
CA MET A 144 4.08 33.66 11.76
C MET A 144 3.87 34.60 10.57
N GLY A 145 4.84 34.77 9.67
CA GLY A 145 4.69 35.58 8.46
C GLY A 145 3.74 34.97 7.42
N LYS A 146 3.55 33.64 7.44
CA LYS A 146 2.59 32.94 6.57
C LYS A 146 1.17 32.92 7.16
N LEU A 147 1.05 32.82 8.49
CA LEU A 147 -0.25 32.88 9.19
C LEU A 147 -0.79 34.31 9.37
N LEU A 148 0.07 35.34 9.46
CA LEU A 148 -0.34 36.74 9.63
C LEU A 148 -0.68 37.45 8.29
N GLY A 149 -1.04 36.67 7.27
CA GLY A 149 -1.66 37.16 6.04
C GLY A 149 -0.71 37.79 5.02
N GLY A 150 -0.69 37.20 3.82
CA GLY A 150 -0.15 37.82 2.61
C GLY A 150 -1.01 38.98 2.10
N VAL A 151 -1.27 39.97 2.94
CA VAL A 151 -1.90 41.25 2.57
C VAL A 151 -0.86 42.34 2.83
N GLY A 152 -0.11 42.68 1.78
CA GLY A 152 0.89 43.73 1.86
C GLY A 152 0.24 45.09 2.13
N LEU A 153 0.52 45.66 3.31
CA LEU A 153 0.39 47.10 3.54
C LEU A 153 1.75 47.64 3.97
N ALA A 154 2.48 48.20 3.00
CA ALA A 154 3.73 48.89 3.29
C ALA A 154 3.44 50.18 4.07
N GLY A 155 4.11 50.36 5.22
CA GLY A 155 4.07 51.60 5.99
C GLY A 155 3.18 51.60 7.23
N SER A 156 3.59 50.84 8.26
CA SER A 156 3.31 51.22 9.65
C SER A 156 4.50 50.85 10.53
N SER A 157 5.10 51.86 11.16
CA SER A 157 6.25 51.71 12.05
C SER A 157 5.88 50.93 13.30
N THR A 158 6.57 49.82 13.56
CA THR A 158 6.53 49.16 14.87
C THR A 158 7.26 50.02 15.91
N PRO A 159 6.65 50.31 17.07
CA PRO A 159 7.39 50.90 18.19
C PRO A 159 8.26 49.80 18.82
N ILE A 160 9.58 50.01 18.82
CA ILE A 160 10.52 49.23 19.63
C ILE A 160 10.24 49.56 21.10
N LEU A 161 9.69 48.62 21.88
CA LEU A 161 9.64 48.67 23.35
C LEU A 161 9.20 47.31 23.92
N GLY A 162 10.08 46.66 24.69
CA GLY A 162 9.77 45.43 25.44
C GLY A 162 10.87 44.37 25.32
N GLN A 163 11.59 44.14 26.41
CA GLN A 163 12.65 43.14 26.49
C GLN A 163 12.10 41.72 26.33
N SER A 164 12.92 40.84 25.74
CA SER A 164 12.67 39.40 25.69
C SER A 164 12.62 38.81 27.10
N ASN A 165 11.43 38.41 27.54
CA ASN A 165 11.27 37.61 28.75
C ASN A 165 11.75 36.17 28.51
N ALA A 166 13.06 35.98 28.57
CA ALA A 166 13.74 34.67 28.61
C ALA A 166 13.52 33.96 29.97
N LEU A 167 12.26 33.88 30.41
CA LEU A 167 11.83 33.09 31.57
C LEU A 167 10.32 32.81 31.55
N LYS A 168 9.83 32.26 30.43
CA LYS A 168 8.47 31.68 30.34
C LYS A 168 8.43 30.17 30.14
N GLN A 169 9.51 29.48 30.51
CA GLN A 169 9.43 28.09 30.96
C GLN A 169 8.81 28.02 32.37
N SER A 170 7.62 28.61 32.52
CA SER A 170 6.73 28.17 33.60
C SER A 170 6.17 26.84 33.16
N MET A 171 6.34 25.81 33.99
CA MET A 171 5.57 24.57 33.93
C MET A 171 4.08 24.91 34.09
N SER A 172 3.43 25.35 33.01
CA SER A 172 1.98 25.51 32.95
C SER A 172 1.34 24.15 32.74
N ALA A 173 1.52 23.30 33.76
CA ALA A 173 0.48 22.41 34.24
C ALA A 173 -0.71 23.24 34.79
N ALA A 174 -1.20 24.18 33.96
CA ALA A 174 -2.53 24.70 34.07
C ALA A 174 -3.43 23.52 33.74
N ALA A 175 -3.86 22.82 34.80
CA ALA A 175 -4.77 21.70 34.71
C ALA A 175 -6.11 22.17 34.14
N ALA A 176 -6.17 22.27 32.81
CA ALA A 176 -7.40 22.45 32.06
C ALA A 176 -8.29 21.26 32.40
N GLN A 177 -9.33 21.48 33.21
CA GLN A 177 -10.17 20.39 33.71
C GLN A 177 -10.87 19.68 32.54
N GLY A 178 -10.33 18.52 32.20
CA GLY A 178 -10.62 17.72 31.01
C GLY A 178 -9.43 16.80 30.71
N PRO A 179 -9.64 15.70 29.98
CA PRO A 179 -8.53 14.91 29.47
C PRO A 179 -7.68 15.78 28.52
N ALA A 180 -6.36 15.68 28.60
CA ALA A 180 -5.48 16.28 27.61
C ALA A 180 -5.80 15.71 26.22
N ILE A 181 -5.91 16.58 25.21
CA ILE A 181 -6.23 16.20 23.83
C ILE A 181 -5.01 16.59 22.98
N PRO A 182 -3.93 15.80 22.96
CA PRO A 182 -2.64 16.22 22.40
C PRO A 182 -2.73 16.52 20.89
N TRP A 183 -3.59 15.79 20.17
CA TRP A 183 -3.84 15.99 18.75
C TRP A 183 -4.68 17.25 18.41
N ARG A 184 -5.25 17.98 19.39
CA ARG A 184 -6.07 19.18 19.13
C ARG A 184 -5.89 20.31 20.14
N ARG A 185 -5.29 21.41 19.67
CA ARG A 185 -5.08 22.65 20.42
C ARG A 185 -6.38 23.35 20.86
N PRO A 186 -6.39 24.02 22.02
CA PRO A 186 -7.45 24.96 22.38
C PRO A 186 -7.41 26.22 21.50
N GLY A 187 -8.56 26.88 21.33
CA GLY A 187 -8.60 28.21 20.71
C GLY A 187 -8.40 28.28 19.19
N VAL A 188 -8.36 27.15 18.47
CA VAL A 188 -8.38 27.08 17.00
C VAL A 188 -9.51 27.95 16.43
N ARG A 189 -9.23 28.71 15.36
CA ARG A 189 -10.20 29.57 14.67
C ARG A 189 -10.12 29.39 13.16
N HIS A 190 -11.28 29.23 12.53
CA HIS A 190 -11.45 29.21 11.08
C HIS A 190 -12.48 30.24 10.66
N THR A 191 -12.31 30.83 9.46
CA THR A 191 -13.27 31.77 8.86
C THR A 191 -14.53 31.09 8.34
N SER A 192 -14.39 29.84 7.88
CA SER A 192 -15.46 28.93 7.48
C SER A 192 -15.33 27.66 8.31
N ASN A 193 -16.45 27.11 8.80
CA ASN A 193 -16.43 25.84 9.53
C ASN A 193 -16.88 24.72 8.58
N GLU A 194 -16.03 23.72 8.35
CA GLU A 194 -16.20 22.68 7.33
C GLU A 194 -15.73 21.32 7.85
N LEU A 195 -16.53 20.28 7.58
CA LEU A 195 -16.25 18.89 7.90
C LEU A 195 -16.45 18.03 6.64
N TYR A 196 -15.42 17.29 6.21
CA TYR A 196 -15.53 16.38 5.07
C TYR A 196 -15.13 14.95 5.47
N VAL A 197 -15.90 13.97 5.01
CA VAL A 197 -15.62 12.54 5.19
C VAL A 197 -15.39 11.91 3.82
N ASP A 198 -14.15 11.57 3.52
CA ASP A 198 -13.79 10.84 2.30
C ASP A 198 -13.60 9.37 2.67
N ILE A 199 -14.48 8.48 2.21
CA ILE A 199 -14.30 7.03 2.32
C ILE A 199 -13.74 6.51 1.00
N ILE A 200 -12.53 5.94 1.07
CA ILE A 200 -11.80 5.35 -0.04
C ILE A 200 -11.68 3.85 0.18
N GLU A 201 -12.13 3.04 -0.76
CA GLU A 201 -12.04 1.58 -0.72
C GLU A 201 -11.17 1.06 -1.86
N SER A 202 -10.18 0.23 -1.51
CA SER A 202 -9.33 -0.50 -2.45
C SER A 202 -9.87 -1.91 -2.63
N LEU A 203 -10.33 -2.26 -3.84
CA LEU A 203 -10.95 -3.55 -4.15
C LEU A 203 -9.96 -4.52 -4.78
N SER A 204 -9.83 -5.70 -4.16
CA SER A 204 -9.05 -6.86 -4.65
C SER A 204 -9.94 -8.09 -4.78
N VAL A 205 -9.98 -8.72 -5.95
CA VAL A 205 -10.85 -9.85 -6.28
C VAL A 205 -10.12 -10.83 -7.19
N THR A 206 -10.00 -12.08 -6.74
CA THR A 206 -9.46 -13.18 -7.53
C THR A 206 -10.58 -14.14 -7.90
N ILE A 207 -10.77 -14.38 -9.20
CA ILE A 207 -11.78 -15.29 -9.75
C ILE A 207 -11.09 -16.54 -10.30
N ALA A 208 -11.64 -17.74 -10.04
CA ALA A 208 -11.16 -19.00 -10.60
C ALA A 208 -11.43 -19.11 -12.11
N PRO A 209 -10.76 -20.04 -12.84
CA PRO A 209 -11.11 -20.35 -14.22
C PRO A 209 -12.58 -20.75 -14.39
N SER A 210 -13.17 -21.43 -13.40
CA SER A 210 -14.60 -21.78 -13.36
C SER A 210 -15.57 -20.60 -13.21
N GLY A 211 -15.07 -19.41 -12.84
CA GLY A 211 -15.88 -18.23 -12.52
C GLY A 211 -16.28 -18.11 -11.04
N ARG A 212 -15.93 -19.10 -10.19
CA ARG A 212 -16.08 -19.00 -8.72
C ARG A 212 -15.17 -17.91 -8.15
N LEU A 213 -15.64 -17.12 -7.19
CA LEU A 213 -14.78 -16.21 -6.43
C LEU A 213 -13.86 -17.01 -5.49
N LEU A 214 -12.56 -16.73 -5.53
CA LEU A 214 -11.55 -17.30 -4.63
C LEU A 214 -11.21 -16.35 -3.48
N SER A 215 -11.24 -15.04 -3.75
CA SER A 215 -11.07 -13.97 -2.76
C SER A 215 -11.80 -12.72 -3.26
N ALA A 216 -12.40 -11.96 -2.35
CA ALA A 216 -13.03 -10.68 -2.65
C ALA A 216 -12.92 -9.75 -1.43
N MET A 217 -11.81 -9.03 -1.34
CA MET A 217 -11.44 -8.20 -0.19
C MET A 217 -11.49 -6.71 -0.52
N VAL A 218 -11.88 -5.92 0.48
CA VAL A 218 -11.82 -4.47 0.45
C VAL A 218 -10.97 -3.97 1.59
N SER A 219 -9.94 -3.18 1.28
CA SER A 219 -9.22 -2.37 2.27
C SER A 219 -9.76 -0.95 2.21
N GLY A 220 -10.44 -0.51 3.26
CA GLY A 220 -11.10 0.77 3.38
C GLY A 220 -10.35 1.77 4.25
N THR A 221 -10.45 3.05 3.90
CA THR A 221 -9.85 4.17 4.63
C THR A 221 -10.85 5.31 4.74
N ILE A 222 -11.11 5.76 5.95
CA ILE A 222 -11.91 6.95 6.28
C ILE A 222 -10.95 8.11 6.51
N ALA A 223 -10.73 8.92 5.48
CA ALA A 223 -10.03 10.20 5.60
C ALA A 223 -11.01 11.28 6.05
N PHE A 224 -10.63 12.07 7.05
CA PHE A 224 -11.45 13.13 7.61
C PHE A 224 -10.76 14.48 7.46
N THR A 225 -11.53 15.51 7.10
CA THR A 225 -11.06 16.90 7.07
C THR A 225 -11.87 17.71 8.06
N ALA A 226 -11.21 18.28 9.07
CA ALA A 226 -11.82 19.12 10.09
C ALA A 226 -11.23 20.54 10.03
N LYS A 227 -11.97 21.48 9.46
CA LYS A 227 -11.65 22.92 9.53
C LYS A 227 -12.72 23.59 10.37
N ILE A 228 -12.61 23.51 11.69
CA ILE A 228 -13.68 23.91 12.60
C ILE A 228 -13.09 24.59 13.83
N SER A 229 -13.69 25.70 14.25
CA SER A 229 -13.19 26.48 15.38
C SER A 229 -13.39 25.75 16.72
N GLY A 230 -12.57 26.07 17.71
CA GLY A 230 -12.65 25.50 19.06
C GLY A 230 -12.27 24.02 19.13
N VAL A 231 -12.88 23.32 20.09
CA VAL A 231 -12.68 21.89 20.41
C VAL A 231 -14.04 21.20 20.26
N PRO A 232 -14.40 20.71 19.06
CA PRO A 232 -15.68 20.06 18.81
C PRO A 232 -15.62 18.59 19.21
N ASP A 233 -16.68 18.11 19.86
CA ASP A 233 -16.91 16.69 20.10
C ASP A 233 -17.84 16.17 19.00
N LEU A 234 -17.34 15.25 18.17
CA LEU A 234 -18.03 14.71 17.01
C LEU A 234 -18.57 13.30 17.25
N LEU A 235 -19.65 12.99 16.56
CA LEU A 235 -20.22 11.66 16.43
C LEU A 235 -20.50 11.37 14.95
N LEU A 236 -19.71 10.47 14.37
CA LEU A 236 -19.91 9.94 13.02
C LEU A 236 -20.64 8.60 13.12
N SER A 237 -21.80 8.50 12.50
CA SER A 237 -22.60 7.28 12.38
C SER A 237 -22.41 6.68 10.98
N LEU A 238 -22.03 5.40 10.94
CA LEU A 238 -21.85 4.60 9.74
C LEU A 238 -22.90 3.48 9.70
N THR A 239 -23.34 3.16 8.49
CA THR A 239 -24.27 2.04 8.22
C THR A 239 -23.77 1.20 7.05
N ALA A 240 -24.23 -0.05 6.97
CA ALA A 240 -23.92 -1.01 5.90
C ALA A 240 -25.21 -1.64 5.35
N PRO A 241 -25.16 -2.40 4.24
CA PRO A 241 -26.29 -3.22 3.81
C PRO A 241 -26.68 -4.19 4.94
N GLY A 242 -28.00 -4.30 5.22
CA GLY A 242 -28.51 -4.98 6.41
C GLY A 242 -28.60 -4.09 7.68
N GLY A 243 -28.18 -2.83 7.60
CA GLY A 243 -28.33 -1.82 8.65
C GLY A 243 -27.19 -1.76 9.65
N PRO A 244 -27.26 -0.86 10.66
CA PRO A 244 -26.13 -0.57 11.56
C PRO A 244 -25.59 -1.79 12.31
N LYS A 245 -26.46 -2.73 12.69
CA LYS A 245 -26.07 -3.97 13.40
C LYS A 245 -25.11 -4.85 12.60
N MET A 246 -25.18 -4.82 11.27
CA MET A 246 -24.32 -5.63 10.39
C MET A 246 -22.96 -4.98 10.15
N LEU A 247 -22.81 -3.69 10.45
CA LEU A 247 -21.51 -3.03 10.31
C LEU A 247 -20.46 -3.65 11.25
N GLY A 248 -20.81 -3.99 12.48
CA GLY A 248 -19.88 -4.62 13.43
C GLY A 248 -19.36 -6.00 12.99
N GLN A 249 -20.02 -6.66 12.03
CA GLN A 249 -19.57 -7.92 11.44
C GLN A 249 -18.78 -7.70 10.14
N LYS A 250 -19.18 -6.69 9.33
CA LYS A 250 -18.51 -6.37 8.06
C LYS A 250 -17.24 -5.53 8.21
N PHE A 251 -17.16 -4.69 9.24
CA PHE A 251 -16.06 -3.75 9.48
C PHE A 251 -14.93 -4.46 10.27
N ALA A 252 -14.19 -5.30 9.56
CA ALA A 252 -13.11 -6.13 10.12
C ALA A 252 -11.82 -5.32 10.33
N LEU A 253 -10.95 -5.84 11.20
CA LEU A 253 -9.62 -5.30 11.54
C LEU A 253 -9.56 -3.76 11.66
N PRO A 254 -10.45 -3.13 12.47
CA PRO A 254 -10.52 -1.68 12.53
C PRO A 254 -9.30 -1.07 13.20
N VAL A 255 -8.58 -0.24 12.45
CA VAL A 255 -7.55 0.66 12.96
C VAL A 255 -8.20 2.03 13.14
N PHE A 256 -7.95 2.69 14.27
CA PHE A 256 -8.52 4.00 14.60
C PHE A 256 -7.42 5.00 14.95
N HIS A 257 -7.62 6.26 14.58
CA HIS A 257 -6.84 7.36 15.15
C HIS A 257 -7.03 7.40 16.67
N PRO A 258 -6.00 7.75 17.48
CA PRO A 258 -6.11 7.97 18.92
C PRO A 258 -7.25 8.89 19.39
N CYS A 259 -7.86 9.67 18.49
CA CYS A 259 -8.98 10.55 18.81
C CYS A 259 -10.31 9.81 19.00
N VAL A 260 -10.42 8.56 18.51
CA VAL A 260 -11.62 7.74 18.57
C VAL A 260 -11.75 7.05 19.92
N ARG A 261 -12.91 7.22 20.56
CA ARG A 261 -13.23 6.61 21.85
C ARG A 261 -13.62 5.15 21.66
N LEU A 262 -12.65 4.25 21.72
CA LEU A 262 -12.80 2.80 21.51
C LEU A 262 -13.94 2.16 22.33
N ALA A 263 -14.21 2.64 23.54
CA ALA A 263 -15.33 2.16 24.36
C ALA A 263 -16.69 2.39 23.66
N ARG A 264 -16.88 3.54 23.01
CA ARG A 264 -18.13 3.91 22.33
C ARG A 264 -18.38 3.04 21.10
N TRP A 265 -17.31 2.76 20.35
CA TRP A 265 -17.34 1.83 19.22
C TRP A 265 -17.67 0.40 19.67
N ARG A 266 -17.04 -0.07 20.76
CA ARG A 266 -17.27 -1.41 21.31
C ARG A 266 -18.71 -1.61 21.79
N GLU A 267 -19.31 -0.60 22.40
CA GLU A 267 -20.72 -0.61 22.83
C GLU A 267 -21.69 -0.62 21.64
N ARG A 268 -21.40 0.19 20.61
CA ARG A 268 -22.27 0.39 19.44
C ARG A 268 -21.42 0.53 18.18
N PRO A 269 -21.08 -0.60 17.53
CA PRO A 269 -20.39 -0.60 16.25
C PRO A 269 -21.13 0.26 15.23
N GLY A 270 -20.38 1.09 14.51
CA GLY A 270 -20.91 2.13 13.61
C GLY A 270 -20.96 3.52 14.19
N GLU A 271 -20.74 3.72 15.49
CA GLU A 271 -20.66 5.06 16.07
C GLU A 271 -19.26 5.43 16.57
N LEU A 272 -18.59 6.27 15.79
CA LEU A 272 -17.28 6.83 16.09
C LEU A 272 -17.46 8.17 16.79
N SER A 273 -17.13 8.22 18.09
CA SER A 273 -17.10 9.47 18.86
C SER A 273 -15.67 9.93 19.09
N PHE A 274 -15.34 11.16 18.70
CA PHE A 274 -13.98 11.68 18.69
C PHE A 274 -13.93 13.21 18.79
N VAL A 275 -12.78 13.75 19.19
CA VAL A 275 -12.43 15.16 19.01
C VAL A 275 -11.37 15.21 17.93
N PRO A 276 -11.64 15.69 16.70
CA PRO A 276 -10.70 15.54 15.59
C PRO A 276 -9.43 16.40 15.76
N PRO A 277 -8.26 15.97 15.27
CA PRO A 277 -7.20 16.88 14.85
C PRO A 277 -7.74 17.99 13.95
N ASP A 278 -7.07 19.13 13.89
CA ASP A 278 -7.39 20.16 12.89
C ASP A 278 -6.69 19.85 11.56
N GLY A 279 -7.31 20.19 10.42
CA GLY A 279 -6.80 19.87 9.09
C GLY A 279 -7.28 18.52 8.55
N ARG A 280 -6.40 17.80 7.84
CA ARG A 280 -6.69 16.49 7.20
C ARG A 280 -5.97 15.38 7.95
N PHE A 281 -6.68 14.30 8.29
CA PHE A 281 -6.11 13.13 8.96
C PHE A 281 -6.85 11.85 8.56
N ILE A 282 -6.27 10.68 8.85
CA ILE A 282 -6.96 9.39 8.72
C ILE A 282 -7.68 9.10 10.03
N LEU A 283 -9.02 9.00 9.99
CA LEU A 283 -9.84 8.70 11.16
C LEU A 283 -9.84 7.20 11.47
N SER A 284 -9.89 6.36 10.42
CA SER A 284 -9.92 4.91 10.55
C SER A 284 -9.48 4.20 9.27
N GLY A 285 -8.82 3.06 9.41
CA GLY A 285 -8.69 2.03 8.37
C GLY A 285 -9.51 0.79 8.77
N TYR A 286 -10.00 0.03 7.78
CA TYR A 286 -10.79 -1.18 8.01
C TYR A 286 -10.66 -2.16 6.84
N GLU A 287 -11.08 -3.40 7.04
CA GLU A 287 -11.22 -4.38 5.98
C GLU A 287 -12.67 -4.89 5.89
N VAL A 288 -13.09 -5.36 4.71
CA VAL A 288 -14.38 -6.01 4.49
C VAL A 288 -14.19 -7.21 3.57
N ASP A 289 -14.59 -8.39 4.04
CA ASP A 289 -14.80 -9.56 3.18
C ASP A 289 -16.15 -9.42 2.45
N LEU A 290 -16.11 -9.53 1.12
CA LEU A 290 -17.28 -9.49 0.25
C LEU A 290 -17.78 -10.89 -0.14
N LEU A 291 -17.10 -11.96 0.27
CA LEU A 291 -17.60 -13.32 0.12
C LEU A 291 -18.84 -13.53 1.03
N PRO A 292 -19.74 -14.49 0.69
CA PRO A 292 -20.87 -14.82 1.55
C PRO A 292 -20.40 -15.26 2.94
N MET A 293 -20.99 -14.71 4.00
CA MET A 293 -20.56 -14.93 5.39
C MET A 293 -20.97 -16.28 5.99
N ASP A 294 -20.95 -17.36 5.19
CA ASP A 294 -21.24 -18.70 5.70
C ASP A 294 -20.28 -19.76 5.12
N PRO A 295 -19.20 -20.12 5.84
CA PRO A 295 -18.34 -21.25 5.51
C PRO A 295 -18.87 -22.60 6.01
N SER A 296 -20.06 -22.65 6.63
CA SER A 296 -20.74 -23.88 7.08
C SER A 296 -21.80 -24.39 6.11
N LEU A 297 -22.13 -23.60 5.08
CA LEU A 297 -22.85 -24.08 3.90
C LEU A 297 -21.86 -24.68 2.89
N ASP A 298 -21.55 -25.97 3.06
CA ASP A 298 -20.90 -26.80 2.03
C ASP A 298 -21.79 -26.99 0.78
N ASP A 299 -23.06 -26.59 0.85
CA ASP A 299 -23.94 -26.50 -0.31
C ASP A 299 -23.45 -25.42 -1.30
N PRO A 300 -23.32 -25.73 -2.60
CA PRO A 300 -23.00 -24.72 -3.60
C PRO A 300 -24.11 -23.64 -3.60
N PRO A 301 -23.78 -22.34 -3.56
CA PRO A 301 -24.78 -21.28 -3.39
C PRO A 301 -25.80 -21.33 -4.53
N SER A 302 -27.02 -21.78 -4.18
CA SER A 302 -28.13 -22.07 -5.11
C SER A 302 -28.54 -20.86 -5.95
N HIS A 303 -28.24 -19.67 -5.46
CA HIS A 303 -28.12 -18.45 -6.23
C HIS A 303 -26.84 -17.75 -5.75
N MET A 304 -25.81 -17.65 -6.59
CA MET A 304 -24.71 -16.72 -6.31
C MET A 304 -25.33 -15.33 -6.10
N GLU A 305 -25.22 -14.78 -4.89
CA GLU A 305 -25.33 -13.34 -4.69
C GLU A 305 -24.16 -12.72 -5.46
N LYS A 306 -24.41 -12.39 -6.73
CA LYS A 306 -23.36 -11.99 -7.66
C LYS A 306 -22.75 -10.68 -7.18
N LEU A 307 -21.57 -10.79 -6.57
CA LEU A 307 -20.71 -9.66 -6.27
C LEU A 307 -20.67 -8.73 -7.49
N PHE A 308 -21.10 -7.49 -7.30
CA PHE A 308 -21.10 -6.52 -8.37
C PHE A 308 -19.67 -6.06 -8.64
N LEU A 309 -19.16 -6.36 -9.83
CA LEU A 309 -17.87 -5.90 -10.31
C LEU A 309 -18.10 -4.89 -11.46
N PRO A 310 -17.58 -3.65 -11.35
CA PRO A 310 -17.70 -2.64 -12.41
C PRO A 310 -17.00 -3.04 -13.71
N ALA A 311 -15.91 -3.81 -13.60
CA ALA A 311 -15.13 -4.32 -14.71
C ALA A 311 -14.68 -5.77 -14.44
N ILE A 312 -14.80 -6.64 -15.44
CA ILE A 312 -14.32 -8.02 -15.41
C ILE A 312 -13.56 -8.29 -16.71
N VAL A 313 -12.36 -8.86 -16.62
CA VAL A 313 -11.54 -9.23 -17.77
C VAL A 313 -11.45 -10.75 -17.92
N ASN A 314 -11.43 -11.20 -19.18
CA ASN A 314 -11.19 -12.58 -19.57
C ASN A 314 -10.18 -12.58 -20.72
N ILE A 315 -9.38 -13.63 -20.85
CA ILE A 315 -8.46 -13.81 -21.99
C ILE A 315 -8.68 -15.17 -22.63
N ARG A 316 -8.56 -15.22 -23.96
CA ARG A 316 -8.51 -16.44 -24.77
C ARG A 316 -7.20 -16.42 -25.52
N LYS A 317 -6.39 -17.46 -25.32
CA LYS A 317 -5.07 -17.65 -25.93
C LYS A 317 -5.19 -18.67 -27.06
N SER A 318 -4.10 -18.86 -27.82
CA SER A 318 -4.01 -19.92 -28.85
C SER A 318 -5.10 -19.82 -29.94
N LEU A 319 -5.40 -18.59 -30.36
CA LEU A 319 -6.35 -18.31 -31.43
C LEU A 319 -5.63 -18.17 -32.79
N GLY A 320 -6.42 -18.17 -33.87
CA GLY A 320 -5.92 -18.06 -35.23
C GLY A 320 -5.34 -19.39 -35.78
N PRO A 321 -4.96 -19.44 -37.06
CA PRO A 321 -4.49 -20.67 -37.71
C PRO A 321 -3.18 -21.23 -37.13
N THR A 322 -2.35 -20.37 -36.53
CA THR A 322 -1.03 -20.70 -35.97
C THR A 322 -1.01 -20.76 -34.45
N GLY A 323 -2.14 -20.52 -33.77
CA GLY A 323 -2.19 -20.36 -32.32
C GLY A 323 -1.47 -19.12 -31.78
N SER A 324 -1.05 -18.19 -32.65
CA SER A 324 -0.26 -17.00 -32.25
C SER A 324 -1.13 -15.80 -31.82
N GLU A 325 -2.45 -15.87 -31.98
CA GLU A 325 -3.36 -14.78 -31.60
C GLU A 325 -3.93 -14.96 -30.19
N PHE A 326 -4.31 -13.84 -29.56
CA PHE A 326 -5.13 -13.84 -28.34
C PHE A 326 -6.23 -12.77 -28.40
N GLU A 327 -7.37 -13.05 -27.75
CA GLU A 327 -8.46 -12.10 -27.51
C GLU A 327 -8.57 -11.81 -26.02
N VAL A 328 -8.46 -10.54 -25.65
CA VAL A 328 -8.81 -10.03 -24.33
C VAL A 328 -10.22 -9.46 -24.39
N ARG A 329 -11.10 -9.87 -23.47
CA ARG A 329 -12.49 -9.45 -23.38
C ARG A 329 -12.77 -8.81 -22.04
N LEU A 330 -13.01 -7.50 -22.07
CA LEU A 330 -13.41 -6.67 -20.95
C LEU A 330 -14.93 -6.50 -20.95
N ILE A 331 -15.56 -6.80 -19.82
CA ILE A 331 -16.99 -6.61 -19.57
C ILE A 331 -17.13 -5.45 -18.58
N LEU A 332 -17.88 -4.43 -18.96
CA LEU A 332 -18.14 -3.23 -18.16
C LEU A 332 -19.60 -3.19 -17.70
N ASN A 333 -19.81 -2.89 -16.43
CA ASN A 333 -21.13 -2.80 -15.82
C ASN A 333 -21.26 -1.49 -15.02
N THR A 334 -22.16 -0.61 -15.45
CA THR A 334 -22.47 0.64 -14.74
C THR A 334 -23.85 0.64 -14.08
N ASN A 335 -24.49 -0.52 -13.92
CA ASN A 335 -25.76 -0.65 -13.20
C ASN A 335 -25.50 -0.84 -11.69
N PHE A 336 -24.92 0.18 -11.06
CA PHE A 336 -24.43 0.12 -9.68
C PHE A 336 -25.55 -0.19 -8.66
N PRO A 337 -25.35 -1.14 -7.72
CA PRO A 337 -26.34 -1.48 -6.70
C PRO A 337 -26.77 -0.27 -5.86
N GLY A 338 -28.08 -0.15 -5.64
CA GLY A 338 -28.67 0.99 -4.91
C GLY A 338 -28.82 2.28 -5.74
N TYR A 339 -28.44 2.28 -7.01
CA TYR A 339 -28.65 3.39 -7.94
C TYR A 339 -29.48 2.92 -9.13
N SER A 340 -30.75 3.34 -9.19
CA SER A 340 -31.58 3.09 -10.36
C SER A 340 -31.08 3.93 -11.54
N SER A 341 -30.78 3.28 -12.66
CA SER A 341 -30.70 3.97 -13.94
C SER A 341 -32.12 4.40 -14.32
N ALA A 342 -32.47 5.64 -13.97
CA ALA A 342 -33.67 6.27 -14.50
C ALA A 342 -33.62 6.15 -16.02
N SER A 343 -34.70 5.62 -16.61
CA SER A 343 -34.83 5.30 -18.02
C SER A 343 -34.13 6.33 -18.90
N ARG A 344 -33.10 5.92 -19.66
CA ARG A 344 -32.59 6.72 -20.77
C ARG A 344 -33.75 6.86 -21.74
N SER A 345 -34.36 8.04 -21.77
CA SER A 345 -35.62 8.31 -22.47
C SER A 345 -35.52 8.00 -23.96
N GLY A 346 -35.90 6.77 -24.34
CA GLY A 346 -36.16 6.43 -25.72
C GLY A 346 -37.28 7.32 -26.26
N VAL A 347 -37.07 7.88 -27.46
CA VAL A 347 -38.06 8.71 -28.15
C VAL A 347 -39.35 7.91 -28.33
N GLY A 348 -40.42 8.30 -27.64
CA GLY A 348 -41.71 7.61 -27.63
C GLY A 348 -42.87 8.59 -27.43
N ARG A 349 -43.85 8.56 -28.34
CA ARG A 349 -45.00 9.51 -28.37
C ARG A 349 -46.05 9.17 -27.31
N SER A 350 -46.62 10.23 -26.74
CA SER A 350 -48.03 10.38 -26.33
C SER A 350 -48.62 9.38 -25.31
N GLY A 351 -48.92 9.89 -24.11
CA GLY A 351 -49.82 9.25 -23.14
C GLY A 351 -50.20 10.22 -22.02
N SER A 352 -51.41 10.79 -22.07
CA SER A 352 -51.93 11.71 -21.04
C SER A 352 -52.40 10.94 -19.80
N GLY A 353 -52.05 11.41 -18.59
CA GLY A 353 -52.57 10.80 -17.36
C GLY A 353 -52.07 11.39 -16.04
N SER A 354 -52.90 12.24 -15.42
CA SER A 354 -53.02 12.48 -13.96
C SER A 354 -51.76 12.81 -13.13
N THR A 355 -51.64 14.09 -12.72
CA THR A 355 -50.71 14.57 -11.70
C THR A 355 -51.23 14.35 -10.27
N THR A 356 -50.44 13.74 -9.40
CA THR A 356 -50.58 13.84 -7.93
C THR A 356 -49.24 14.22 -7.29
N PRO A 357 -49.16 15.34 -6.53
CA PRO A 357 -47.90 15.79 -5.92
C PRO A 357 -47.71 15.16 -4.54
N SER A 358 -46.98 14.04 -4.47
CA SER A 358 -46.56 13.45 -3.19
C SER A 358 -45.35 14.19 -2.63
N PHE A 359 -45.60 15.16 -1.74
CA PHE A 359 -44.57 15.78 -0.92
C PHE A 359 -44.07 14.79 0.15
N LEU A 360 -42.79 14.42 0.10
CA LEU A 360 -42.06 13.86 1.24
C LEU A 360 -40.70 14.57 1.40
N PRO A 361 -40.16 14.70 2.64
CA PRO A 361 -39.11 15.67 2.93
C PRO A 361 -37.73 15.17 2.51
N GLY A 362 -36.89 16.10 2.04
CA GLY A 362 -35.55 15.78 1.56
C GLY A 362 -34.60 15.27 2.65
N GLY A 363 -34.13 14.04 2.50
CA GLY A 363 -32.83 13.64 3.04
C GLY A 363 -31.71 14.25 2.19
N GLY A 364 -30.67 14.80 2.83
CA GLY A 364 -29.51 15.37 2.14
C GLY A 364 -28.66 14.27 1.49
N GLY A 365 -29.02 13.87 0.28
CA GLY A 365 -28.28 12.87 -0.50
C GLY A 365 -27.17 13.47 -1.34
N ASN A 366 -26.06 12.74 -1.50
CA ASN A 366 -25.01 13.08 -2.46
C ASN A 366 -25.58 13.16 -3.88
N SER A 367 -25.31 14.27 -4.58
CA SER A 367 -26.01 14.69 -5.80
C SER A 367 -25.36 14.19 -7.10
N SER A 368 -24.78 12.98 -7.12
CA SER A 368 -24.21 12.41 -8.35
C SER A 368 -24.40 10.90 -8.44
N MET A 369 -24.78 10.43 -9.64
CA MET A 369 -24.75 9.00 -9.98
C MET A 369 -23.30 8.49 -9.95
N PRO A 370 -23.06 7.20 -9.68
CA PRO A 370 -21.71 6.66 -9.70
C PRO A 370 -21.08 6.75 -11.10
N VAL A 371 -19.79 7.09 -11.15
CA VAL A 371 -19.04 7.26 -12.40
C VAL A 371 -17.83 6.35 -12.39
N LEU A 372 -17.79 5.42 -13.35
CA LEU A 372 -16.62 4.59 -13.66
C LEU A 372 -15.62 5.38 -14.50
N ASP A 373 -14.35 5.36 -14.11
CA ASP A 373 -13.26 6.11 -14.73
C ASP A 373 -11.97 5.26 -14.75
N GLU A 374 -10.97 5.72 -15.51
CA GLU A 374 -9.59 5.18 -15.47
C GLU A 374 -9.49 3.65 -15.68
N VAL A 375 -10.33 3.09 -16.56
CA VAL A 375 -10.33 1.64 -16.82
C VAL A 375 -9.11 1.24 -17.64
N VAL A 376 -8.23 0.44 -17.05
CA VAL A 376 -7.00 -0.06 -17.68
C VAL A 376 -6.87 -1.56 -17.45
N VAL A 377 -6.80 -2.33 -18.53
CA VAL A 377 -6.43 -3.75 -18.47
C VAL A 377 -4.92 -3.86 -18.66
N THR A 378 -4.23 -4.51 -17.73
CA THR A 378 -2.82 -4.86 -17.88
C THR A 378 -2.76 -6.32 -18.33
N ILE A 379 -2.10 -6.61 -19.44
CA ILE A 379 -1.87 -7.98 -19.92
C ILE A 379 -0.38 -8.31 -19.74
N PRO A 380 0.00 -9.17 -18.79
CA PRO A 380 1.38 -9.58 -18.59
C PRO A 380 1.91 -10.35 -19.81
N ILE A 381 3.12 -10.00 -20.25
CA ILE A 381 3.76 -10.54 -21.46
C ILE A 381 5.02 -11.32 -21.05
N PRO A 382 5.16 -12.61 -21.43
CA PRO A 382 6.36 -13.40 -21.17
C PRO A 382 7.60 -12.82 -21.84
N LYS A 383 8.79 -13.02 -21.24
CA LYS A 383 10.07 -12.56 -21.80
C LYS A 383 10.41 -13.19 -23.17
N SER A 384 9.83 -14.34 -23.50
CA SER A 384 10.00 -15.00 -24.81
C SER A 384 9.22 -14.32 -25.93
N VAL A 385 8.31 -13.40 -25.64
CA VAL A 385 7.60 -12.61 -26.66
C VAL A 385 8.48 -11.44 -27.12
N ARG A 386 8.95 -11.49 -28.36
CA ARG A 386 9.77 -10.42 -28.94
C ARG A 386 8.94 -9.17 -29.28
N ASN A 387 7.74 -9.36 -29.84
CA ASN A 387 6.85 -8.25 -30.18
C ASN A 387 5.37 -8.66 -30.18
N ILE A 388 4.47 -7.67 -30.15
CA ILE A 388 3.03 -7.83 -30.31
C ILE A 388 2.58 -6.96 -31.49
N THR A 389 1.90 -7.58 -32.45
CA THR A 389 1.37 -6.91 -33.66
C THR A 389 -0.16 -6.98 -33.69
N ASP A 390 -0.76 -6.32 -34.70
CA ASP A 390 -2.18 -6.43 -35.03
C ASP A 390 -3.13 -6.11 -33.87
N MET A 391 -2.76 -5.10 -33.05
CA MET A 391 -3.54 -4.65 -31.89
C MET A 391 -4.87 -4.00 -32.34
N GLN A 392 -5.92 -4.81 -32.43
CA GLN A 392 -7.26 -4.43 -32.84
C GLN A 392 -8.16 -4.22 -31.60
N ALA A 393 -8.17 -3.00 -31.08
CA ALA A 393 -9.04 -2.59 -29.98
C ALA A 393 -10.43 -2.16 -30.50
N SER A 394 -11.50 -2.78 -30.00
CA SER A 394 -12.89 -2.35 -30.29
C SER A 394 -13.29 -1.06 -29.59
N ARG A 395 -12.61 -0.70 -28.49
CA ARG A 395 -12.75 0.55 -27.73
C ARG A 395 -11.41 0.91 -27.10
N GLY A 396 -11.10 2.21 -27.08
CA GLY A 396 -9.89 2.72 -26.45
C GLY A 396 -8.60 2.36 -27.20
N GLU A 397 -7.48 2.43 -26.49
CA GLU A 397 -6.15 2.35 -27.06
C GLU A 397 -5.29 1.30 -26.34
N ALA A 398 -4.60 0.46 -27.12
CA ALA A 398 -3.68 -0.55 -26.63
C ALA A 398 -2.24 -0.10 -26.89
N LEU A 399 -1.41 -0.14 -25.85
CA LEU A 399 -0.03 0.36 -25.85
C LEU A 399 0.91 -0.76 -25.39
N PHE A 400 1.88 -1.06 -26.24
CA PHE A 400 2.96 -2.01 -25.98
C PHE A 400 4.24 -1.49 -26.65
N SER A 401 5.37 -1.68 -25.98
CA SER A 401 6.70 -1.39 -26.51
C SER A 401 7.55 -2.66 -26.39
N PRO A 402 8.37 -3.02 -27.39
CA PRO A 402 9.29 -4.16 -27.28
C PRO A 402 10.16 -4.05 -26.03
N GLY A 403 10.26 -5.13 -25.26
CA GLY A 403 10.95 -5.17 -23.96
C GLY A 403 10.08 -4.85 -22.74
N ASN A 404 8.85 -4.34 -22.90
CA ASN A 404 7.91 -4.20 -21.78
C ASN A 404 7.41 -5.57 -21.31
N THR A 405 7.30 -5.75 -19.99
CA THR A 405 6.74 -6.96 -19.35
C THR A 405 5.21 -7.01 -19.36
N ALA A 406 4.54 -5.99 -19.90
CA ALA A 406 3.09 -5.92 -20.02
C ALA A 406 2.64 -5.04 -21.20
N LEU A 407 1.49 -5.40 -21.78
CA LEU A 407 0.69 -4.54 -22.65
C LEU A 407 -0.37 -3.83 -21.80
N GLU A 408 -0.57 -2.53 -22.03
CA GLU A 408 -1.60 -1.74 -21.35
C GLU A 408 -2.73 -1.37 -22.32
N TRP A 409 -3.97 -1.74 -21.99
CA TRP A 409 -5.15 -1.38 -22.76
C TRP A 409 -6.03 -0.42 -21.95
N ARG A 410 -6.07 0.85 -22.38
CA ARG A 410 -6.83 1.93 -21.74
C ARG A 410 -8.19 2.07 -22.42
N VAL A 411 -9.28 1.88 -21.68
CA VAL A 411 -10.65 1.96 -22.21
C VAL A 411 -11.35 3.21 -21.69
N PRO A 412 -11.67 4.20 -22.55
CA PRO A 412 -12.28 5.45 -22.13
C PRO A 412 -13.73 5.22 -21.69
N THR A 413 -14.17 5.96 -20.67
CA THR A 413 -15.53 5.92 -20.11
C THR A 413 -16.29 7.24 -20.25
N LYS A 414 -15.66 8.28 -20.81
CA LYS A 414 -16.19 9.65 -20.86
C LYS A 414 -16.92 9.99 -22.16
N ASP A 415 -16.56 9.34 -23.27
CA ASP A 415 -17.15 9.59 -24.58
C ASP A 415 -17.49 8.27 -25.31
N ALA A 416 -18.51 8.32 -26.18
CA ALA A 416 -19.10 7.23 -26.97
C ALA A 416 -19.97 6.18 -26.22
N GLY A 417 -21.29 6.44 -26.18
CA GLY A 417 -22.32 5.39 -26.05
C GLY A 417 -22.67 4.94 -24.63
N THR A 418 -23.12 3.68 -24.48
CA THR A 418 -23.22 3.04 -23.17
C THR A 418 -21.83 2.58 -22.73
N VAL A 419 -21.35 3.11 -21.61
CA VAL A 419 -20.12 2.64 -20.96
C VAL A 419 -20.25 1.16 -20.60
N SER A 420 -21.44 0.73 -20.15
CA SER A 420 -21.82 -0.69 -20.05
C SER A 420 -21.73 -1.41 -21.39
N GLY A 421 -21.22 -2.65 -21.35
CA GLY A 421 -21.14 -3.54 -22.51
C GLY A 421 -19.89 -4.40 -22.49
N THR A 422 -19.58 -5.01 -23.64
CA THR A 422 -18.32 -5.74 -23.85
C THR A 422 -17.42 -4.92 -24.75
N ALA A 423 -16.14 -4.83 -24.40
CA ALA A 423 -15.06 -4.44 -25.28
C ALA A 423 -14.13 -5.64 -25.47
N THR A 424 -13.56 -5.79 -26.66
CA THR A 424 -12.49 -6.72 -27.00
C THR A 424 -11.24 -6.00 -27.50
N LEU A 425 -10.09 -6.64 -27.28
CA LEU A 425 -8.81 -6.36 -27.90
C LEU A 425 -8.28 -7.68 -28.47
N ARG A 426 -7.96 -7.72 -29.76
CA ARG A 426 -7.23 -8.85 -30.38
C ARG A 426 -5.80 -8.42 -30.71
N CYS A 427 -4.85 -9.33 -30.54
CA CYS A 427 -3.44 -9.11 -30.81
C CYS A 427 -2.78 -10.39 -31.35
N THR A 428 -1.69 -10.24 -32.10
CA THR A 428 -0.82 -11.34 -32.56
C THR A 428 0.51 -11.31 -31.81
N VAL A 429 1.00 -12.47 -31.35
CA VAL A 429 2.31 -12.64 -30.72
C VAL A 429 3.36 -12.95 -31.78
N VAL A 430 4.51 -12.27 -31.74
CA VAL A 430 5.63 -12.49 -32.67
C VAL A 430 6.88 -12.92 -31.90
N GLY A 431 7.52 -14.01 -32.36
CA GLY A 431 8.81 -14.49 -31.85
C GLY A 431 8.73 -15.44 -30.66
N HIS A 432 7.60 -16.11 -30.43
CA HIS A 432 7.49 -17.19 -29.45
C HIS A 432 8.19 -18.45 -29.96
N TYR A 433 9.40 -18.70 -29.48
CA TYR A 433 10.02 -20.02 -29.52
C TYR A 433 9.41 -20.86 -28.40
N ALA A 434 9.12 -22.14 -28.68
CA ALA A 434 8.93 -23.11 -27.63
C ALA A 434 10.29 -23.36 -26.94
N ASP A 435 10.28 -23.74 -25.66
CA ASP A 435 11.53 -23.99 -24.91
C ASP A 435 12.31 -25.24 -25.41
N ASP A 436 11.80 -25.95 -26.43
CA ASP A 436 12.41 -27.13 -27.04
C ASP A 436 13.62 -26.82 -27.97
N ASP A 437 13.80 -25.55 -28.38
CA ASP A 437 14.91 -25.12 -29.28
C ASP A 437 16.15 -24.56 -28.53
N LEU A 438 16.34 -24.92 -27.25
CA LEU A 438 17.52 -24.50 -26.44
C LEU A 438 18.66 -25.55 -26.43
N GLU A 439 18.66 -26.49 -27.36
CA GLU A 439 19.85 -27.25 -27.75
C GLU A 439 20.48 -26.59 -29.00
N ASP A 440 21.80 -26.40 -29.00
CA ASP A 440 22.65 -25.82 -30.07
C ASP A 440 22.92 -24.29 -30.10
N GLU A 441 23.35 -23.69 -28.98
CA GLU A 441 24.39 -22.64 -29.02
C GLU A 441 25.66 -23.11 -28.27
N GLU A 442 26.58 -23.78 -28.97
CA GLU A 442 27.97 -23.90 -28.52
C GLU A 442 28.68 -22.55 -28.71
N ASP A 443 29.26 -22.00 -27.63
CA ASP A 443 30.05 -20.75 -27.66
C ASP A 443 31.17 -20.81 -28.72
N ASP A 444 31.11 -19.97 -29.76
CA ASP A 444 32.22 -19.74 -30.71
C ASP A 444 33.14 -18.61 -30.19
N PRO A 445 34.36 -18.90 -29.72
CA PRO A 445 35.16 -17.95 -28.92
C PRO A 445 35.93 -16.89 -29.73
N ASP A 446 35.85 -16.86 -31.06
CA ASP A 446 36.72 -16.03 -31.92
C ASP A 446 36.08 -14.72 -32.47
N ALA A 447 34.82 -14.41 -32.14
CA ALA A 447 34.11 -13.25 -32.70
C ALA A 447 34.51 -11.86 -32.15
N ASN A 448 35.41 -11.76 -31.17
CA ASN A 448 35.63 -10.54 -30.38
C ASN A 448 36.96 -9.79 -30.69
N LEU A 449 37.33 -9.70 -31.97
CA LEU A 449 38.68 -9.26 -32.39
C LEU A 449 38.73 -8.04 -33.34
N LEU A 450 37.65 -7.25 -33.49
CA LEU A 450 37.65 -6.14 -34.47
C LEU A 450 36.83 -4.87 -34.15
N GLN A 451 36.82 -4.36 -32.91
CA GLN A 451 36.21 -3.04 -32.63
C GLN A 451 36.96 -2.25 -31.53
N GLY A 452 38.22 -1.88 -31.81
CA GLY A 452 39.10 -1.23 -30.81
C GLY A 452 40.15 -0.29 -31.41
N TYR A 453 39.75 0.58 -32.34
CA TYR A 453 40.60 1.66 -32.88
C TYR A 453 39.75 2.89 -33.24
N TYR A 454 39.50 3.74 -32.25
CA TYR A 454 39.61 5.20 -32.37
C TYR A 454 39.84 5.75 -30.97
N ASP A 455 40.94 6.49 -30.83
CA ASP A 455 41.47 7.04 -29.59
C ASP A 455 41.23 8.55 -29.61
N ASP A 456 40.98 9.17 -28.46
CA ASP A 456 41.13 10.62 -28.31
C ASP A 456 41.26 11.03 -26.83
N ALA A 457 42.52 11.20 -26.40
CA ALA A 457 42.88 11.81 -25.14
C ALA A 457 44.17 12.64 -25.32
N PRO A 458 44.22 13.90 -24.87
CA PRO A 458 45.47 14.65 -24.84
C PRO A 458 46.09 14.76 -23.44
N ALA A 459 47.37 14.38 -23.37
CA ALA A 459 48.43 14.93 -22.50
C ALA A 459 48.42 14.61 -20.97
N SER A 460 49.57 14.44 -20.28
CA SER A 460 50.97 14.21 -20.71
C SER A 460 51.89 14.03 -19.47
N TYR A 461 53.06 13.37 -19.64
CA TYR A 461 54.21 13.29 -18.69
C TYR A 461 53.99 12.44 -17.39
N GLN A 462 54.94 11.66 -16.83
CA GLN A 462 56.37 11.44 -17.17
C GLN A 462 56.95 10.10 -16.59
N ASN A 463 57.45 9.20 -17.47
CA ASN A 463 58.66 8.33 -17.34
C ASN A 463 58.83 7.34 -16.13
N PRO A 464 59.86 6.44 -16.08
CA PRO A 464 59.59 4.99 -16.07
C PRO A 464 60.40 4.16 -15.02
N ASP A 465 60.58 2.85 -15.30
CA ASP A 465 61.44 1.81 -14.69
C ASP A 465 60.69 0.74 -13.85
N ALA A 466 61.04 -0.56 -13.86
CA ALA A 466 61.86 -1.39 -14.77
C ALA A 466 61.63 -2.91 -14.47
N ASP A 467 62.24 -3.79 -15.27
CA ASP A 467 62.39 -5.27 -15.12
C ASP A 467 61.14 -6.17 -15.15
N THR A 468 60.94 -7.05 -16.13
CA THR A 468 61.67 -8.32 -16.45
C THR A 468 61.52 -9.41 -15.35
N THR A 469 61.26 -10.69 -15.62
CA THR A 469 61.82 -11.58 -16.66
C THR A 469 60.85 -12.72 -17.08
N LYS A 470 61.11 -13.34 -18.23
CA LYS A 470 60.36 -14.49 -18.78
C LYS A 470 61.04 -15.83 -18.43
N ARG A 471 60.26 -16.92 -18.23
CA ARG A 471 60.71 -18.26 -18.70
C ARG A 471 59.58 -19.24 -19.05
N LYS A 472 59.68 -19.83 -20.25
CA LYS A 472 58.89 -20.96 -20.77
C LYS A 472 59.44 -22.30 -20.17
N THR A 473 58.81 -23.48 -20.18
CA THR A 473 58.37 -24.25 -21.37
C THR A 473 57.61 -25.57 -21.06
N LYS A 474 56.74 -25.98 -22.02
CA LYS A 474 56.45 -27.35 -22.53
C LYS A 474 55.83 -28.47 -21.63
N LYS A 475 54.50 -28.60 -21.75
CA LYS A 475 53.75 -29.68 -22.44
C LYS A 475 54.36 -31.13 -22.46
N LYS A 476 53.67 -32.10 -21.81
CA LYS A 476 53.46 -33.46 -22.36
C LYS A 476 52.19 -34.13 -21.81
N LYS A 477 51.63 -35.09 -22.55
CA LYS A 477 50.26 -35.64 -22.46
C LYS A 477 50.29 -37.14 -22.18
N LYS A 478 49.51 -37.69 -21.22
CA LYS A 478 49.11 -39.13 -21.24
C LYS A 478 47.93 -39.54 -20.33
N LYS A 479 47.11 -40.42 -20.90
CA LYS A 479 45.96 -41.25 -20.43
C LYS A 479 45.80 -41.60 -18.93
N LYS A 480 44.59 -41.29 -18.42
CA LYS A 480 43.54 -42.19 -17.85
C LYS A 480 43.97 -43.58 -17.31
N VAL A 481 43.77 -43.83 -16.01
CA VAL A 481 43.47 -45.13 -15.38
C VAL A 481 42.49 -44.92 -14.20
N VAL A 482 41.51 -45.80 -14.05
CA VAL A 482 40.54 -45.84 -12.93
C VAL A 482 41.04 -46.80 -11.85
N LYS A 483 40.87 -46.47 -10.55
CA LYS A 483 40.90 -47.47 -9.48
C LYS A 483 39.91 -47.12 -8.36
N LYS A 484 39.05 -48.09 -8.02
CA LYS A 484 38.29 -48.13 -6.76
C LYS A 484 39.24 -48.47 -5.59
N SER A 485 38.95 -47.94 -4.41
CA SER A 485 39.34 -48.54 -3.12
C SER A 485 38.18 -48.42 -2.12
N ARG A 486 38.25 -49.18 -1.03
CA ARG A 486 37.10 -49.69 -0.26
C ARG A 486 37.21 -49.31 1.22
N ALA A 487 36.04 -49.06 1.81
CA ALA A 487 35.66 -48.89 3.23
C ALA A 487 36.62 -49.26 4.39
N ALA A 488 36.54 -48.46 5.46
CA ALA A 488 36.42 -48.84 6.89
C ALA A 488 35.86 -47.60 7.65
N ALA A 489 34.91 -47.60 8.60
CA ALA A 489 34.29 -48.57 9.55
C ALA A 489 34.78 -48.45 11.03
N ALA A 490 34.00 -47.79 11.88
CA ALA A 490 33.83 -47.92 13.36
C ALA A 490 32.88 -46.78 13.83
N ALA A 491 31.72 -46.99 14.49
CA ALA A 491 31.46 -47.55 15.84
C ALA A 491 31.85 -46.56 16.98
N ALA A 492 31.06 -46.31 18.05
CA ALA A 492 29.76 -46.85 18.50
C ALA A 492 29.10 -45.91 19.55
N ALA A 493 27.80 -46.12 19.90
CA ALA A 493 27.28 -46.22 21.28
C ALA A 493 25.72 -46.21 21.37
N ALA A 494 25.17 -47.11 22.21
CA ALA A 494 23.77 -47.24 22.63
C ALA A 494 23.32 -46.08 23.58
N ALA A 495 22.10 -45.92 24.13
CA ALA A 495 20.85 -46.70 24.26
C ALA A 495 19.73 -45.73 24.76
N ALA A 496 18.42 -46.02 24.92
CA ALA A 496 17.46 -47.05 24.47
C ALA A 496 16.02 -46.70 24.98
N ALA A 497 15.02 -47.58 24.76
CA ALA A 497 13.70 -47.69 25.42
C ALA A 497 12.56 -46.73 24.97
N ALA A 498 11.29 -47.16 24.81
CA ALA A 498 10.68 -48.50 24.82
C ALA A 498 9.39 -48.57 23.97
N ALA A 499 8.97 -49.83 23.73
CA ALA A 499 7.75 -50.39 23.13
C ALA A 499 6.39 -49.79 23.62
N THR A 500 5.20 -50.10 23.07
CA THR A 500 4.74 -51.35 22.40
C THR A 500 3.48 -51.13 21.52
N THR A 501 3.21 -52.10 20.65
CA THR A 501 2.06 -52.24 19.71
C THR A 501 0.72 -52.65 20.33
N THR A 502 -0.39 -52.35 19.63
CA THR A 502 -1.61 -53.20 19.59
C THR A 502 -2.43 -52.96 18.29
N GLU A 503 -2.75 -54.05 17.58
CA GLU A 503 -3.76 -54.11 16.50
C GLU A 503 -4.90 -55.11 16.90
N PRO A 504 -5.77 -55.65 16.01
CA PRO A 504 -7.10 -55.09 15.75
C PRO A 504 -8.23 -56.16 15.87
N SER A 505 -9.49 -55.83 15.51
CA SER A 505 -10.42 -56.80 14.90
C SER A 505 -11.74 -56.19 14.42
N ALA A 506 -12.13 -56.50 13.16
CA ALA A 506 -13.52 -56.63 12.73
C ALA A 506 -13.60 -57.41 11.38
N SER A 507 -14.60 -58.27 11.26
CA SER A 507 -14.96 -59.10 10.09
C SER A 507 -15.90 -58.32 9.12
N THR A 508 -16.43 -58.79 7.98
CA THR A 508 -16.60 -60.13 7.34
C THR A 508 -17.00 -59.96 5.85
N SER A 509 -16.83 -60.99 4.99
CA SER A 509 -17.59 -61.34 3.74
C SER A 509 -18.00 -60.24 2.72
N ALA A 510 -17.64 -60.21 1.43
CA ALA A 510 -17.52 -61.20 0.33
C ALA A 510 -18.75 -61.27 -0.62
N ASP A 511 -18.56 -60.95 -1.91
CA ASP A 511 -19.29 -61.53 -3.07
C ASP A 511 -18.56 -61.26 -4.42
N LEU A 512 -18.96 -61.92 -5.52
CA LEU A 512 -18.11 -62.17 -6.71
C LEU A 512 -18.68 -61.75 -8.10
N LEU A 513 -17.77 -61.24 -8.96
CA LEU A 513 -17.78 -61.22 -10.47
C LEU A 513 -18.82 -60.33 -11.20
N PRO A 514 -18.63 -59.99 -12.52
CA PRO A 514 -17.55 -60.29 -13.48
C PRO A 514 -16.84 -59.02 -14.05
N PRO A 515 -15.82 -59.12 -14.95
CA PRO A 515 -15.11 -57.94 -15.46
C PRO A 515 -15.81 -57.28 -16.66
N ALA A 516 -15.80 -55.95 -16.70
CA ALA A 516 -16.13 -55.15 -17.88
C ALA A 516 -14.93 -54.27 -18.24
N SER A 517 -14.45 -54.42 -19.47
CA SER A 517 -13.44 -53.56 -20.09
C SER A 517 -14.10 -52.32 -20.66
N ASP A 518 -13.70 -51.15 -20.20
CA ASP A 518 -13.75 -49.88 -20.94
C ASP A 518 -12.78 -48.90 -20.26
N ASP A 519 -11.70 -48.54 -20.95
CA ASP A 519 -10.75 -47.51 -20.48
C ASP A 519 -11.39 -46.12 -20.65
N PRO A 520 -11.60 -45.33 -19.57
CA PRO A 520 -11.89 -43.92 -19.73
C PRO A 520 -10.61 -43.20 -20.15
N GLU A 521 -10.68 -42.40 -21.22
CA GLU A 521 -9.55 -41.62 -21.72
C GLU A 521 -8.85 -40.85 -20.59
N HIS A 522 -7.54 -41.09 -20.45
CA HIS A 522 -6.74 -40.47 -19.40
C HIS A 522 -6.58 -38.98 -19.69
N ILE A 523 -7.52 -38.16 -19.22
CA ILE A 523 -7.35 -36.71 -19.13
C ILE A 523 -6.09 -36.48 -18.26
N PRO A 524 -5.04 -35.83 -18.78
CA PRO A 524 -3.85 -35.58 -17.98
C PRO A 524 -4.20 -34.58 -16.87
N CYS A 525 -3.90 -34.93 -15.62
CA CYS A 525 -3.82 -33.90 -14.57
C CYS A 525 -2.75 -32.88 -14.97
N PRO A 526 -3.02 -31.56 -14.91
CA PRO A 526 -2.01 -30.56 -15.22
C PRO A 526 -0.83 -30.69 -14.27
N ASP A 527 0.37 -30.69 -14.83
CA ASP A 527 1.63 -30.85 -14.09
C ASP A 527 1.81 -29.68 -13.10
N PRO A 528 1.97 -29.93 -11.79
CA PRO A 528 2.11 -28.88 -10.79
C PRO A 528 3.42 -28.07 -10.92
N THR A 529 4.32 -28.44 -11.85
CA THR A 529 5.59 -27.74 -12.11
C THR A 529 5.51 -26.65 -13.19
N GLN A 530 4.43 -26.58 -13.99
CA GLN A 530 4.29 -25.49 -14.97
C GLN A 530 4.01 -24.14 -14.29
N PRO A 531 4.75 -23.06 -14.62
CA PRO A 531 4.44 -21.73 -14.12
C PRO A 531 3.09 -21.27 -14.67
N GLN A 532 2.10 -21.12 -13.78
CA GLN A 532 0.76 -20.65 -14.16
C GLN A 532 0.87 -19.33 -14.94
N SER A 533 0.38 -19.34 -16.17
CA SER A 533 0.54 -18.19 -17.07
C SER A 533 -0.13 -16.95 -16.46
N PRO A 534 0.61 -15.83 -16.29
CA PRO A 534 0.12 -14.68 -15.54
C PRO A 534 -1.15 -14.12 -16.17
N THR A 535 -2.18 -13.93 -15.34
CA THR A 535 -3.50 -13.51 -15.79
C THR A 535 -3.63 -12.01 -15.86
N PRO A 536 -4.39 -11.46 -16.81
CA PRO A 536 -4.53 -10.02 -16.95
C PRO A 536 -5.42 -9.46 -15.83
N PRO A 537 -4.91 -8.59 -14.94
CA PRO A 537 -5.78 -7.85 -14.04
C PRO A 537 -6.38 -6.61 -14.73
N VAL A 538 -7.52 -6.15 -14.22
CA VAL A 538 -8.10 -4.84 -14.56
C VAL A 538 -7.95 -3.87 -13.40
N SER A 539 -7.67 -2.62 -13.74
CA SER A 539 -7.66 -1.44 -12.87
C SER A 539 -8.81 -0.52 -13.25
N PHE A 540 -9.39 0.18 -12.28
CA PHE A 540 -10.43 1.19 -12.49
C PHE A 540 -10.60 2.07 -11.24
N SER A 541 -11.26 3.22 -11.38
CA SER A 541 -11.80 3.98 -10.26
C SER A 541 -13.30 4.22 -10.42
N VAL A 542 -14.04 4.23 -9.30
CA VAL A 542 -15.47 4.58 -9.26
C VAL A 542 -15.68 5.68 -8.25
N ARG A 543 -16.22 6.81 -8.69
CA ARG A 543 -16.67 7.89 -7.80
C ARG A 543 -18.14 7.70 -7.48
N GLY A 544 -18.54 7.89 -6.22
CA GLY A 544 -19.94 7.85 -5.78
C GLY A 544 -20.47 6.46 -5.37
N TRP A 545 -19.65 5.41 -5.39
CA TRP A 545 -20.05 4.06 -4.98
C TRP A 545 -18.89 3.35 -4.24
N LEU A 546 -19.26 2.47 -3.30
CA LEU A 546 -18.35 1.64 -2.50
C LEU A 546 -18.77 0.16 -2.59
N PRO A 547 -17.85 -0.77 -2.85
CA PRO A 547 -18.13 -2.21 -2.90
C PRO A 547 -18.62 -2.81 -1.57
N SER A 548 -18.19 -2.29 -0.42
CA SER A 548 -18.72 -2.74 0.89
C SER A 548 -20.19 -2.35 1.12
N GLY A 549 -20.69 -1.34 0.40
CA GLY A 549 -21.96 -0.67 0.66
C GLY A 549 -21.99 0.19 1.92
N ILE A 550 -20.86 0.41 2.61
CA ILE A 550 -20.76 1.29 3.79
C ILE A 550 -21.14 2.72 3.39
N LYS A 551 -21.88 3.42 4.26
CA LYS A 551 -22.31 4.80 4.07
C LYS A 551 -22.23 5.58 5.37
N VAL A 552 -21.95 6.88 5.26
CA VAL A 552 -22.16 7.84 6.33
C VAL A 552 -23.66 8.06 6.49
N GLU A 553 -24.21 7.70 7.64
CA GLU A 553 -25.61 7.94 8.00
C GLU A 553 -25.80 9.34 8.58
N SER A 554 -24.92 9.75 9.50
CA SER A 554 -24.92 11.11 10.05
C SER A 554 -23.55 11.52 10.58
N LEU A 555 -23.31 12.84 10.63
CA LEU A 555 -22.16 13.43 11.30
C LEU A 555 -22.65 14.57 12.17
N ASN A 556 -22.61 14.39 13.49
CA ASN A 556 -23.15 15.33 14.48
C ASN A 556 -22.06 15.94 15.33
N ILE A 557 -22.30 17.17 15.81
CA ILE A 557 -21.50 17.82 16.84
C ILE A 557 -22.32 17.74 18.14
N ASP A 558 -21.70 17.34 19.25
CA ASP A 558 -22.30 17.46 20.59
C ASP A 558 -21.98 18.86 21.15
N PRO A 559 -22.96 19.79 21.21
CA PRO A 559 -22.71 21.15 21.68
C PRO A 559 -22.46 21.24 23.19
N ARG A 560 -22.80 20.22 23.98
CA ARG A 560 -22.58 20.20 25.44
C ARG A 560 -21.15 19.79 25.80
N ARG A 561 -20.53 18.97 24.94
CA ARG A 561 -19.17 18.46 25.13
C ARG A 561 -18.13 19.26 24.35
N SER A 562 -18.56 19.93 23.28
CA SER A 562 -17.74 20.89 22.54
C SER A 562 -17.41 22.14 23.38
N ARG A 563 -16.21 22.70 23.19
CA ARG A 563 -15.75 23.93 23.86
C ARG A 563 -15.27 24.95 22.83
N GLY A 564 -15.55 26.24 23.03
CA GLY A 564 -15.06 27.31 22.13
C GLY A 564 -15.67 27.31 20.71
N LEU A 565 -16.75 26.55 20.48
CA LEU A 565 -17.62 26.78 19.32
C LEU A 565 -18.49 28.02 19.59
N GLY A 566 -18.71 28.84 18.56
CA GLY A 566 -19.70 29.90 18.61
C GLY A 566 -21.11 29.33 18.76
N GLU A 567 -22.01 30.10 19.38
CA GLU A 567 -23.40 29.71 19.52
C GLU A 567 -24.06 29.53 18.13
N GLY A 568 -24.76 28.42 17.93
CA GLY A 568 -25.44 28.13 16.67
C GLY A 568 -24.54 27.73 15.48
N VAL A 569 -23.23 27.51 15.67
CA VAL A 569 -22.33 27.09 14.58
C VAL A 569 -22.81 25.79 13.92
N LYS A 570 -23.12 25.89 12.61
CA LYS A 570 -23.42 24.76 11.73
C LYS A 570 -22.32 24.71 10.66
N PRO A 571 -21.39 23.73 10.70
CA PRO A 571 -20.39 23.62 9.65
C PRO A 571 -21.02 23.11 8.35
N TYR A 572 -20.41 23.44 7.22
CA TYR A 572 -20.62 22.69 5.99
C TYR A 572 -20.19 21.24 6.20
N LYS A 573 -20.97 20.30 5.67
CA LYS A 573 -20.70 18.86 5.76
C LYS A 573 -20.73 18.28 4.36
N GLY A 574 -19.68 17.56 3.99
CA GLY A 574 -19.63 16.81 2.73
C GLY A 574 -19.15 15.38 2.95
N VAL A 575 -19.57 14.48 2.08
CA VAL A 575 -19.11 13.08 2.09
C VAL A 575 -18.71 12.69 0.67
N LYS A 576 -17.59 11.98 0.53
CA LYS A 576 -17.11 11.46 -0.75
C LYS A 576 -16.94 9.95 -0.65
N TYR A 577 -17.32 9.27 -1.72
CA TYR A 577 -17.18 7.83 -1.85
C TYR A 577 -16.30 7.54 -3.07
N ILE A 578 -15.23 6.77 -2.89
CA ILE A 578 -14.31 6.39 -3.95
C ILE A 578 -13.98 4.91 -3.81
N CYS A 579 -14.26 4.12 -4.84
CA CYS A 579 -13.66 2.80 -5.03
C CYS A 579 -12.47 2.93 -5.98
N VAL A 580 -11.37 2.26 -5.69
CA VAL A 580 -10.20 2.11 -6.57
C VAL A 580 -9.85 0.64 -6.65
N SER A 581 -9.53 0.14 -7.85
CA SER A 581 -8.85 -1.14 -8.00
C SER A 581 -7.59 -0.90 -8.83
N ARG A 582 -6.42 -1.23 -8.26
CA ARG A 582 -5.12 -1.12 -8.93
C ARG A 582 -4.60 -2.51 -9.21
N LYS A 583 -4.81 -2.99 -10.44
CA LYS A 583 -4.59 -4.39 -10.85
C LYS A 583 -5.28 -5.39 -9.92
N GLY A 584 -6.38 -4.98 -9.29
CA GLY A 584 -6.97 -5.73 -8.16
C GLY A 584 -8.02 -6.75 -8.57
N VAL A 585 -8.65 -6.64 -9.75
CA VAL A 585 -9.61 -7.64 -10.22
C VAL A 585 -8.97 -8.51 -11.30
N GLU A 586 -8.78 -9.79 -11.01
CA GLU A 586 -8.22 -10.79 -11.94
C GLU A 586 -9.08 -12.04 -12.06
N ARG A 587 -9.00 -12.72 -13.20
CA ARG A 587 -9.53 -14.07 -13.39
C ARG A 587 -8.40 -15.01 -13.78
N ARG A 588 -8.10 -15.98 -12.90
CA ARG A 588 -7.15 -17.06 -13.14
C ARG A 588 -7.59 -17.87 -14.37
N CYS A 589 -6.60 -18.34 -15.13
CA CYS A 589 -6.75 -18.96 -16.45
C CYS A 589 -6.08 -20.34 -16.43
#